data_AF-A0A315W000-F1
#
_entry.id   AF-A0A315W000-F1
#
_cell.length_a   1.000
_cell.length_b   1.000
_cell.length_c   1.000
_cell.angle_alpha   90.00
_cell.angle_beta   90.00
_cell.angle_gamma   90.00
#
_symmetry.space_group_name_H-M   'P 1'
#
loop_
_entity.id
_entity.type
_entity.pdbx_description
1 polymer ?
#
loop_
_entity_poly.entity_id
_entity_poly.type
_entity_poly.pdbx_seq_one_letter_code
_entity_poly.pdbx_strand_id
1 'polypeptide(L)'
;MSKPTVTLHPDWPVYRGETVTLRCEIQGGEETQWMYKWRPANKKNSPTSSEYRINRVSESDSGEYSCMAKRGLQLTEWSDAFTLTVRYGARGCTPGEESPLFGSPVFHHPIILELKRSRQPALQRLSHQFGRKTSEITYWPQNRQ
;
A
#
# COMPACT_ATOMS: atom_id res chain seq x y z
N MET A 1 -13.60 23.96 10.66
CA MET A 1 -14.19 22.82 9.93
C MET A 1 -13.06 21.86 9.63
N SER A 2 -13.24 20.57 9.88
CA SER A 2 -12.20 19.57 9.60
C SER A 2 -11.96 19.48 8.09
N LYS A 3 -10.70 19.34 7.68
CA LYS A 3 -10.34 19.11 6.29
C LYS A 3 -10.74 17.69 5.89
N PRO A 4 -11.44 17.48 4.76
CA PRO A 4 -11.80 16.15 4.31
C PRO A 4 -10.57 15.36 3.83
N THR A 5 -10.68 14.04 3.87
CA THR A 5 -9.68 13.11 3.36
C THR A 5 -10.31 12.20 2.30
N VAL A 6 -9.59 11.98 1.20
CA VAL A 6 -10.03 11.05 0.16
C VAL A 6 -9.36 9.69 0.39
N THR A 7 -10.17 8.64 0.45
CA THR A 7 -9.74 7.24 0.57
C THR A 7 -10.21 6.43 -0.65
N LEU A 8 -9.54 5.32 -0.95
CA LEU A 8 -9.85 4.48 -2.11
C LEU A 8 -10.41 3.15 -1.61
N HIS A 9 -11.55 2.74 -2.12
CA HIS A 9 -12.10 1.43 -1.83
C HIS A 9 -12.30 0.63 -3.11
N PRO A 10 -11.66 -0.52 -3.24
CA PRO A 10 -10.75 -1.12 -2.25
C PRO A 10 -9.32 -0.54 -2.26
N ASP A 11 -8.60 -0.63 -1.13
CA ASP A 11 -7.27 -0.04 -0.89
C ASP A 11 -6.09 -0.81 -1.56
N TRP A 12 -6.30 -1.38 -2.75
CA TRP A 12 -5.28 -2.12 -3.50
C TRP A 12 -5.02 -1.50 -4.87
N PRO A 13 -3.94 -1.90 -5.57
CA PRO A 13 -3.63 -1.39 -6.89
C PRO A 13 -4.81 -1.57 -7.84
N VAL A 14 -5.17 -0.49 -8.52
CA VAL A 14 -6.32 -0.45 -9.42
C VAL A 14 -5.89 -0.89 -10.81
N TYR A 15 -6.58 -1.87 -11.37
CA TYR A 15 -6.35 -2.38 -12.71
C TYR A 15 -7.49 -2.00 -13.66
N ARG A 16 -7.13 -1.81 -14.93
CA ARG A 16 -8.09 -1.52 -16.00
C ARG A 16 -9.27 -2.53 -15.99
N GLY A 17 -10.49 -2.01 -16.06
CA GLY A 17 -11.72 -2.78 -16.10
C GLY A 17 -12.36 -3.04 -14.73
N GLU A 18 -11.63 -2.82 -13.64
CA GLU A 18 -12.17 -2.92 -12.28
C GLU A 18 -13.20 -1.82 -11.98
N THR A 19 -13.91 -1.99 -10.86
CA THR A 19 -14.79 -0.97 -10.30
C THR A 19 -14.24 -0.57 -8.95
N VAL A 20 -13.96 0.72 -8.80
CA VAL A 20 -13.44 1.31 -7.57
C VAL A 20 -14.33 2.45 -7.10
N THR A 21 -14.22 2.77 -5.82
CA THR A 21 -15.00 3.81 -5.17
C THR A 21 -14.05 4.69 -4.38
N LEU A 22 -13.94 5.97 -4.74
CA LEU A 22 -13.30 6.96 -3.89
C LEU A 22 -14.30 7.43 -2.83
N ARG A 23 -13.86 7.55 -1.58
CA ARG A 23 -14.67 8.06 -0.48
C ARG A 23 -14.10 9.36 0.04
N CYS A 24 -14.98 10.29 0.38
CA CYS A 24 -14.63 11.55 1.00
C CYS A 24 -15.09 11.50 2.47
N GLU A 25 -14.13 11.47 3.38
CA GLU A 25 -14.35 11.33 4.80
C GLU A 25 -14.06 12.64 5.52
N ILE A 26 -14.90 12.98 6.51
CA ILE A 26 -14.74 14.14 7.38
C ILE A 26 -14.81 13.64 8.81
N GLN A 27 -13.77 13.92 9.60
CA GLN A 27 -13.76 13.55 11.01
C GLN A 27 -14.96 14.17 11.74
N GLY A 28 -15.79 13.32 12.36
CA GLY A 28 -17.04 13.73 13.03
C GLY A 28 -18.19 14.10 12.09
N GLY A 29 -18.09 13.76 10.79
CA GLY A 29 -19.08 14.11 9.77
C GLY A 29 -20.19 13.09 9.54
N GLU A 30 -20.10 11.87 10.09
CA GLU A 30 -21.00 10.75 9.77
C GLU A 30 -22.48 11.00 10.16
N GLU A 31 -22.73 11.74 11.24
CA GLU A 31 -24.10 12.04 11.69
C GLU A 31 -24.71 13.28 11.01
N THR A 32 -23.97 13.92 10.11
CA THR A 32 -24.37 15.19 9.50
C THR A 32 -24.66 15.03 8.00
N GLN A 33 -25.79 15.55 7.55
CA GLN A 33 -26.15 15.60 6.13
C GLN A 33 -25.27 16.63 5.37
N TRP A 34 -24.11 16.17 4.90
CA TRP A 34 -23.22 16.94 4.04
C TRP A 34 -23.54 16.73 2.55
N MET A 35 -23.45 17.80 1.78
CA MET A 35 -23.40 17.73 0.31
C MET A 35 -21.94 17.78 -0.13
N TYR A 36 -21.52 16.82 -0.94
CA TYR A 36 -20.13 16.73 -1.38
C TYR A 36 -19.95 17.34 -2.76
N LYS A 37 -18.76 17.86 -3.00
CA LYS A 37 -18.27 18.28 -4.31
C LYS A 37 -16.93 17.64 -4.56
N TRP A 38 -16.71 17.23 -5.81
CA TRP A 38 -15.48 16.58 -6.23
C TRP A 38 -14.81 17.39 -7.33
N ARG A 39 -13.48 17.36 -7.32
CA ARG A 39 -12.62 17.73 -8.43
C ARG A 39 -12.01 16.42 -8.95
N PRO A 40 -12.61 15.80 -9.96
CA PRO A 40 -12.01 14.63 -10.61
C PRO A 40 -10.85 15.03 -11.51
N ALA A 41 -9.99 14.07 -11.84
CA ALA A 41 -8.84 14.29 -12.71
C ALA A 41 -9.24 14.76 -14.12
N ASN A 42 -10.07 13.98 -14.83
CA ASN A 42 -10.33 14.18 -16.26
C ASN A 42 -11.82 14.25 -16.63
N LYS A 43 -12.73 14.15 -15.65
CA LYS A 43 -14.18 14.12 -15.88
C LYS A 43 -14.84 15.46 -15.55
N LYS A 44 -15.90 15.82 -16.26
CA LYS A 44 -16.72 17.01 -15.94
C LYS A 44 -17.87 16.72 -14.99
N ASN A 45 -18.33 15.47 -14.98
CA ASN A 45 -19.47 15.05 -14.17
C ASN A 45 -18.97 14.31 -12.94
N SER A 46 -19.33 14.83 -11.77
CA SER A 46 -19.04 14.22 -10.48
C SER A 46 -20.30 14.09 -9.65
N PRO A 47 -20.41 13.05 -8.80
CA PRO A 47 -21.54 12.90 -7.90
C PRO A 47 -21.53 13.97 -6.80
N THR A 48 -22.67 14.08 -6.11
CA THR A 48 -22.82 14.95 -4.92
C THR A 48 -22.79 14.16 -3.60
N SER A 49 -22.60 12.85 -3.67
CA SER A 49 -22.42 11.94 -2.53
C SER A 49 -20.98 11.92 -2.02
N SER A 50 -20.82 11.43 -0.79
CA SER A 50 -19.51 11.14 -0.18
C SER A 50 -18.73 10.05 -0.93
N GLU A 51 -19.41 9.25 -1.76
CA GLU A 51 -18.80 8.22 -2.59
C GLU A 51 -18.77 8.64 -4.06
N TYR A 52 -17.61 8.46 -4.70
CA TYR A 52 -17.41 8.58 -6.13
C TYR A 52 -17.03 7.21 -6.69
N ARG A 53 -18.03 6.52 -7.25
CA ARG A 53 -17.85 5.23 -7.90
C ARG A 53 -17.44 5.38 -9.37
N ILE A 54 -16.35 4.71 -9.75
CA ILE A 54 -15.84 4.64 -11.13
C ILE A 54 -15.97 3.20 -11.60
N ASN A 55 -16.89 2.95 -12.53
CA ASN A 55 -17.09 1.63 -13.13
C ASN A 55 -16.16 1.48 -14.35
N ARG A 56 -15.60 0.27 -14.53
CA ARG A 56 -14.71 -0.07 -15.65
C ARG A 56 -13.59 0.96 -15.83
N VAL A 57 -12.79 1.12 -14.78
CA VAL A 57 -11.66 2.07 -14.76
C VAL A 57 -10.75 1.90 -15.98
N SER A 58 -10.26 3.01 -16.47
CA SER A 58 -9.36 3.12 -17.61
C SER A 58 -8.19 4.04 -17.24
N GLU A 59 -7.19 4.09 -18.12
CA GLU A 59 -6.03 4.95 -17.93
C GLU A 59 -6.44 6.43 -17.86
N SER A 60 -7.51 6.80 -18.57
CA SER A 60 -8.10 8.14 -18.54
C SER A 60 -8.73 8.52 -17.20
N ASP A 61 -8.95 7.55 -16.31
CA ASP A 61 -9.39 7.80 -14.93
C ASP A 61 -8.20 8.10 -13.99
N SER A 62 -6.96 7.96 -14.45
CA SER A 62 -5.80 8.28 -13.62
C SER A 62 -5.62 9.79 -13.44
N GLY A 63 -5.16 10.19 -12.26
CA GLY A 63 -4.84 11.57 -11.94
C GLY A 63 -5.27 11.96 -10.53
N GLU A 64 -5.34 13.26 -10.28
CA GLU A 64 -5.62 13.81 -8.94
C GLU A 64 -7.11 13.98 -8.69
N TYR A 65 -7.54 13.58 -7.50
CA TYR A 65 -8.89 13.70 -7.01
C TYR A 65 -8.90 14.49 -5.71
N SER A 66 -9.76 15.49 -5.61
CA SER A 66 -10.00 16.20 -4.36
C SER A 66 -11.50 16.30 -4.08
N CYS A 67 -11.86 16.35 -2.80
CA CYS A 67 -13.24 16.54 -2.38
C CYS A 67 -13.39 17.71 -1.41
N MET A 68 -14.59 18.26 -1.33
CA MET A 68 -14.99 19.20 -0.28
C MET A 68 -16.45 18.93 0.10
N ALA A 69 -16.87 19.42 1.27
CA ALA A 69 -18.24 19.29 1.71
C ALA A 69 -18.89 20.64 2.03
N LYS A 70 -20.21 20.68 1.84
CA LYS A 70 -21.07 21.84 2.06
C LYS A 70 -22.27 21.45 2.90
N ARG A 71 -22.59 22.29 3.89
CA ARG A 71 -23.80 22.20 4.72
C ARG A 71 -24.39 23.60 4.88
N GLY A 72 -25.53 23.87 4.25
CA GLY A 72 -26.11 25.21 4.21
C GLY A 72 -25.12 26.23 3.65
N LEU A 73 -24.70 27.19 4.48
CA LEU A 73 -23.69 28.21 4.15
C LEU A 73 -22.25 27.80 4.52
N GLN A 74 -22.08 26.71 5.25
CA GLN A 74 -20.77 26.25 5.71
C GLN A 74 -20.11 25.37 4.64
N LEU A 75 -18.86 25.69 4.28
CA LEU A 75 -18.03 24.94 3.35
C LEU A 75 -16.75 24.51 4.07
N THR A 76 -16.30 23.28 3.81
CA THR A 76 -14.94 22.86 4.17
C THR A 76 -13.94 23.38 3.15
N GLU A 77 -12.66 23.36 3.52
CA GLU A 77 -11.60 23.43 2.52
C GLU A 77 -11.61 22.18 1.63
N TRP A 78 -10.90 22.26 0.50
CA TRP A 78 -10.63 21.09 -0.32
C TRP A 78 -9.67 20.13 0.40
N SER A 79 -9.89 18.83 0.21
CA SER A 79 -8.97 17.80 0.65
C SER A 79 -7.61 17.95 -0.03
N ASP A 80 -6.61 17.25 0.52
CA ASP A 80 -5.40 16.99 -0.25
C ASP A 80 -5.74 16.23 -1.55
N ALA A 81 -4.88 16.37 -2.55
CA ALA A 81 -5.00 15.66 -3.81
C ALA A 81 -4.67 14.18 -3.60
N PHE A 82 -5.65 13.31 -3.86
CA PHE A 82 -5.45 11.87 -3.92
C PHE A 82 -5.12 11.46 -5.35
N THR A 83 -3.96 10.83 -5.56
CA THR A 83 -3.54 10.38 -6.89
C THR A 83 -4.04 8.97 -7.17
N LEU A 84 -5.04 8.85 -8.05
CA LEU A 84 -5.49 7.56 -8.58
C LEU A 84 -4.57 7.14 -9.73
N THR A 85 -4.00 5.94 -9.63
CA THR A 85 -3.15 5.34 -10.69
C THR A 85 -3.80 4.05 -11.18
N VAL A 86 -4.19 4.02 -12.45
CA VAL A 86 -4.76 2.81 -13.09
C VAL A 86 -3.66 2.07 -13.85
N ARG A 87 -3.53 0.77 -13.59
CA ARG A 87 -2.53 -0.12 -14.20
C ARG A 87 -3.16 -1.04 -15.25
N TYR A 88 -2.35 -1.44 -16.22
CA TYR A 88 -2.68 -2.55 -17.09
C TYR A 88 -2.41 -3.86 -16.35
N GLY A 89 -3.44 -4.61 -16.02
CA GLY A 89 -3.29 -5.99 -15.54
C GLY A 89 -3.02 -6.93 -16.71
N ALA A 90 -2.10 -7.88 -16.53
CA ALA A 90 -2.09 -9.05 -17.40
C ALA A 90 -3.46 -9.73 -17.29
N ARG A 91 -4.12 -9.97 -18.42
CA ARG A 91 -5.46 -10.60 -18.46
C ARG A 91 -5.36 -11.94 -17.71
N GLY A 92 -5.96 -12.07 -16.53
CA GLY A 92 -6.08 -13.38 -15.86
C GLY A 92 -5.89 -13.48 -14.34
N CYS A 93 -5.75 -12.40 -13.58
CA CYS A 93 -5.88 -12.49 -12.12
C CYS A 93 -6.96 -11.53 -11.65
N THR A 94 -8.19 -12.04 -11.54
CA THR A 94 -9.28 -11.37 -10.85
C THR A 94 -9.04 -11.47 -9.34
N PRO A 95 -8.93 -10.34 -8.60
CA PRO A 95 -8.93 -10.38 -7.15
C PRO A 95 -10.37 -10.66 -6.70
N GLY A 96 -10.70 -11.95 -6.52
CA GLY A 96 -12.04 -12.36 -6.09
C GLY A 96 -12.55 -13.70 -6.64
N GLU A 97 -11.77 -14.41 -7.46
CA GLU A 97 -12.11 -15.79 -7.81
C GLU A 97 -11.40 -16.73 -6.84
N GLU A 98 -12.12 -17.15 -5.79
CA GLU A 98 -11.74 -18.34 -5.03
C GLU A 98 -11.65 -19.51 -6.01
N SER A 99 -10.42 -19.88 -6.38
CA SER A 99 -10.18 -20.97 -7.31
C SER A 99 -10.57 -22.29 -6.64
N PRO A 100 -11.57 -23.04 -7.13
CA PRO A 100 -11.97 -24.28 -6.50
C PRO A 100 -11.15 -25.44 -7.05
N LEU A 101 -9.81 -25.37 -7.04
CA LEU A 101 -8.96 -26.45 -7.58
C LEU A 101 -7.63 -26.64 -6.82
N PHE A 102 -7.66 -26.55 -5.49
CA PHE A 102 -6.71 -27.30 -4.68
C PHE A 102 -7.47 -28.02 -3.58
N GLY A 103 -7.98 -29.21 -3.92
CA GLY A 103 -8.35 -30.20 -2.93
C GLY A 103 -7.09 -30.56 -2.12
N SER A 104 -6.93 -29.93 -0.96
CA SER A 104 -5.90 -30.29 -0.01
C SER A 104 -6.48 -31.29 1.00
N PRO A 105 -5.75 -32.37 1.34
CA PRO A 105 -6.18 -33.34 2.33
C PRO A 105 -6.25 -32.68 3.71
N VAL A 106 -7.35 -32.95 4.41
CA VAL A 106 -7.63 -32.45 5.75
C VAL A 106 -6.66 -33.08 6.75
N PHE A 107 -5.65 -32.34 7.19
CA PHE A 107 -4.92 -32.66 8.42
C PHE A 107 -5.57 -31.91 9.59
N HIS A 108 -6.57 -32.53 10.21
CA HIS A 108 -6.87 -32.21 11.61
C HIS A 108 -5.75 -32.80 12.46
N HIS A 109 -5.06 -31.98 13.27
CA HIS A 109 -4.77 -32.17 14.71
C HIS A 109 -3.93 -30.98 15.26
N PRO A 110 -4.03 -30.65 16.56
CA PRO A 110 -3.70 -29.33 17.11
C PRO A 110 -2.23 -29.10 17.53
N ILE A 111 -1.93 -27.82 17.77
CA ILE A 111 -0.67 -27.14 18.11
C ILE A 111 -0.01 -27.65 19.41
N ILE A 112 1.32 -27.84 19.43
CA ILE A 112 2.17 -27.61 20.63
C ILE A 112 3.47 -26.88 20.22
N LEU A 113 3.66 -25.66 20.76
CA LEU A 113 4.94 -24.94 20.78
C LEU A 113 5.89 -25.63 21.78
N GLU A 114 6.86 -26.41 21.29
CA GLU A 114 7.95 -26.92 22.13
C GLU A 114 9.17 -25.99 22.03
N LEU A 115 9.32 -25.10 23.03
CA LEU A 115 10.56 -24.37 23.29
C LEU A 115 11.61 -25.34 23.85
N LYS A 116 12.33 -26.06 22.99
CA LYS A 116 13.42 -26.93 23.44
C LYS A 116 14.72 -26.15 23.61
N ARG A 117 14.89 -25.70 24.86
CA ARG A 117 16.13 -25.20 25.49
C ARG A 117 17.33 -26.09 25.14
N SER A 118 18.16 -25.65 24.17
CA SER A 118 19.44 -26.30 23.88
C SER A 118 20.51 -25.84 24.88
N ARG A 119 21.05 -26.81 25.62
CA ARG A 119 22.13 -26.66 26.60
C ARG A 119 23.47 -26.60 25.85
N GLN A 120 24.31 -25.64 26.21
CA GLN A 120 25.71 -25.55 25.78
C GLN A 120 26.49 -26.84 26.11
N PRO A 121 27.44 -27.25 25.26
CA PRO A 121 28.68 -27.85 25.71
C PRO A 121 29.80 -26.80 25.67
N ALA A 122 30.39 -26.56 26.84
CA ALA A 122 31.64 -25.83 26.97
C ALA A 122 32.80 -26.66 26.38
N LEU A 123 33.55 -26.08 25.46
CA LEU A 123 34.98 -26.35 25.32
C LEU A 123 35.71 -25.01 25.24
N GLN A 124 36.29 -24.61 26.37
CA GLN A 124 37.32 -23.60 26.45
C GLN A 124 38.59 -24.14 25.77
N ARG A 125 39.22 -23.33 24.91
CA ARG A 125 40.64 -22.94 25.11
C ARG A 125 41.05 -21.79 24.18
N LEU A 126 41.17 -20.64 24.84
CA LEU A 126 42.10 -19.54 24.68
C LEU A 126 43.16 -19.65 23.55
N SER A 127 43.22 -18.63 22.70
CA SER A 127 44.38 -17.74 22.67
C SER A 127 44.01 -16.39 22.04
N HIS A 128 44.00 -15.36 22.89
CA HIS A 128 44.22 -13.97 22.50
C HIS A 128 45.51 -13.85 21.68
N GLN A 129 45.46 -13.11 20.58
CA GLN A 129 46.40 -11.99 20.40
C GLN A 129 45.83 -10.96 19.42
N PHE A 130 45.37 -9.85 19.99
CA PHE A 130 45.35 -8.56 19.32
C PHE A 130 46.79 -8.12 19.08
N GLY A 131 47.09 -7.68 17.86
CA GLY A 131 48.38 -7.09 17.53
C GLY A 131 48.31 -6.33 16.22
N ARG A 132 47.84 -5.07 16.27
CA ARG A 132 48.12 -4.08 15.23
C ARG A 132 49.64 -3.95 15.10
N LYS A 133 50.16 -4.01 13.87
CA LYS A 133 51.27 -3.15 13.48
C LYS A 133 51.22 -2.82 11.99
N THR A 134 51.54 -1.57 11.75
CA THR A 134 51.46 -0.78 10.53
C THR A 134 52.53 -1.14 9.51
N SER A 135 52.25 -0.72 8.26
CA SER A 135 53.20 -0.21 7.24
C SER A 135 54.31 -1.15 6.77
N GLU A 136 54.23 -1.56 5.50
CA GLU A 136 55.25 -1.20 4.49
C GLU A 136 54.73 -1.48 3.08
N ILE A 137 54.67 -0.42 2.28
CA ILE A 137 54.46 -0.44 0.84
C ILE A 137 55.80 -0.83 0.23
N THR A 138 55.86 -1.95 -0.51
CA THR A 138 57.01 -2.24 -1.38
C THR A 138 56.48 -2.45 -2.80
N TYR A 139 56.72 -1.46 -3.65
CA TYR A 139 56.58 -1.57 -5.09
C TYR A 139 57.70 -2.44 -5.67
N TRP A 140 57.36 -3.33 -6.61
CA TRP A 140 58.32 -3.89 -7.56
C TRP A 140 57.79 -3.75 -8.99
N PRO A 141 58.64 -3.39 -9.97
CA PRO A 141 58.24 -3.00 -11.31
C PRO A 141 57.89 -4.21 -12.19
N GLN A 142 56.72 -4.16 -12.83
CA GLN A 142 56.34 -5.12 -13.86
C GLN A 142 56.95 -4.71 -15.20
N ASN A 143 58.23 -5.04 -15.41
CA ASN A 143 58.79 -5.17 -16.76
C ASN A 143 58.24 -6.47 -17.36
N ARG A 144 57.41 -6.37 -18.39
CA ARG A 144 57.11 -7.49 -19.29
C ARG A 144 57.32 -7.02 -20.72
N GLN A 145 58.23 -7.70 -21.39
CA GLN A 145 58.43 -7.71 -22.85
C GLN A 145 57.20 -8.31 -23.54
#